data_AF-A0A853GKN6-F1
#
_entry.id   AF-A0A853GKN6-F1
#
_cell.length_a   1.000
_cell.length_b   1.000
_cell.length_c   1.000
_cell.angle_alpha   90.00
_cell.angle_beta   90.00
_cell.angle_gamma   90.00
#
_symmetry.space_group_name_H-M   'P 1'
#
loop_
_entity.id
_entity.type
_entity.pdbx_description
1 polymer ?
#
loop_
_entity_poly.entity_id
_entity_poly.type
_entity_poly.pdbx_seq_one_letter_code
_entity_poly.pdbx_strand_id
1 'polypeptide(L)'
;MPKLKPRTIFPRKEEDDTINRGIASDPDTYELGGDEMKHLKRVGRPNSDNPKVLISDGQPTYALAHMKGDLDVMQACMRAEIENYWRQPDGDRLTAAPYFFERTAILQRKAKNYGAEVAACEAWVEIVEDYKNQDSVKNGSGTKVWLGSRSRKIEDRPPKARDLLKRQHESGQKSG
;
A
#
# COMPACT_ATOMS: atom_id res chain seq x y z
N MET A 1 -13.78 26.37 19.38
CA MET A 1 -14.11 25.99 17.99
C MET A 1 -12.84 25.66 17.24
N PRO A 2 -12.82 24.63 16.37
CA PRO A 2 -11.64 24.31 15.56
C PRO A 2 -11.30 25.49 14.63
N LYS A 3 -10.01 25.72 14.38
CA LYS A 3 -9.59 26.73 13.40
C LYS A 3 -9.94 26.24 11.99
N LEU A 4 -10.78 27.00 11.30
CA LEU A 4 -11.20 26.71 9.93
C LEU A 4 -10.05 26.93 8.94
N LYS A 5 -10.16 26.32 7.76
CA LYS A 5 -9.16 26.48 6.70
C LYS A 5 -9.13 27.93 6.20
N PRO A 6 -7.96 28.47 5.80
CA PRO A 6 -7.87 29.78 5.17
C PRO A 6 -8.80 29.85 3.94
N ARG A 7 -9.46 31.00 3.72
CA ARG A 7 -10.46 31.26 2.65
C ARG A 7 -11.79 30.50 2.77
N THR A 8 -12.17 30.05 3.97
CA THR A 8 -13.55 29.59 4.20
C THR A 8 -14.50 30.78 4.09
N ILE A 9 -15.44 30.74 3.15
CA ILE A 9 -16.45 31.78 2.93
C ILE A 9 -17.68 31.40 3.75
N PHE A 10 -18.10 32.28 4.66
CA PHE A 10 -19.40 32.17 5.33
C PHE A 10 -20.42 33.04 4.60
N PRO A 11 -21.68 32.59 4.50
CA PRO A 11 -22.76 33.45 4.06
C PRO A 11 -22.78 34.74 4.90
N ARG A 12 -23.04 35.87 4.23
CA ARG A 12 -23.39 37.10 4.92
C ARG A 12 -24.78 36.94 5.52
N LYS A 13 -25.12 37.75 6.52
CA LYS A 13 -26.43 37.69 7.20
C LYS A 13 -27.62 37.73 6.22
N GLU A 14 -27.56 38.62 5.23
CA GLU A 14 -28.62 38.73 4.20
C GLU A 14 -28.75 37.47 3.33
N GLU A 15 -27.63 36.79 3.06
CA GLU A 15 -27.57 35.55 2.30
C GLU A 15 -28.12 34.40 3.14
N ASP A 16 -27.75 34.34 4.42
CA ASP A 16 -28.25 33.37 5.39
C ASP A 16 -29.76 33.49 5.60
N ASP A 17 -30.28 34.72 5.76
CA ASP A 17 -31.71 35.01 5.86
C ASP A 17 -32.47 34.62 4.57
N THR A 18 -31.83 34.74 3.41
CA THR A 18 -32.42 34.33 2.12
C THR A 18 -32.43 32.81 1.97
N ILE A 19 -31.38 32.12 2.43
CA ILE A 19 -31.31 30.66 2.50
C ILE A 19 -32.40 30.13 3.43
N ASN A 20 -32.54 30.70 4.63
CA ASN A 20 -33.55 30.28 5.61
C ASN A 20 -34.98 30.48 5.10
N ARG A 21 -35.26 31.58 4.37
CA ARG A 21 -36.55 31.78 3.70
C ARG A 21 -36.82 30.73 2.63
N GLY A 22 -35.80 30.35 1.86
CA GLY A 22 -35.91 29.30 0.85
C GLY A 22 -36.27 27.96 1.47
N ILE A 23 -35.54 27.56 2.51
CA ILE A 23 -35.78 26.35 3.31
C ILE A 23 -37.22 26.34 3.86
N ALA A 24 -37.67 27.43 4.48
CA ALA A 24 -39.01 27.54 5.03
C ALA A 24 -40.14 27.53 3.98
N SER A 25 -39.85 27.94 2.75
CA SER A 25 -40.82 27.97 1.64
C SER A 25 -40.97 26.64 0.91
N ASP A 26 -40.04 25.71 1.12
CA ASP A 26 -40.04 24.39 0.49
C ASP A 26 -40.84 23.39 1.34
N PRO A 27 -42.04 22.94 0.90
CA PRO A 27 -42.88 22.03 1.66
C PRO A 27 -42.28 20.62 1.81
N ASP A 28 -41.28 20.26 0.99
CA ASP A 28 -40.60 18.97 1.03
C ASP A 28 -39.30 19.02 1.85
N THR A 29 -38.92 20.19 2.35
CA THR A 29 -37.74 20.33 3.22
C THR A 29 -38.03 19.79 4.62
N TYR A 30 -37.27 18.75 5.01
CA TYR A 30 -37.29 18.17 6.34
C TYR A 30 -36.05 18.59 7.13
N GLU A 31 -36.24 19.42 8.15
CA GLU A 31 -35.18 19.88 9.05
C GLU A 31 -35.00 18.92 10.22
N LEU A 32 -33.78 18.38 10.37
CA LEU A 32 -33.46 17.48 11.46
C LEU A 32 -33.36 18.24 12.79
N GLY A 33 -34.17 17.83 13.76
CA GLY A 33 -34.11 18.36 15.12
C GLY A 33 -32.84 17.93 15.86
N GLY A 34 -32.50 18.66 16.94
CA GLY A 34 -31.33 18.35 17.77
C GLY A 34 -31.34 16.95 18.40
N ASP A 35 -32.52 16.36 18.59
CA ASP A 35 -32.65 14.98 19.08
C ASP A 35 -32.57 13.94 17.96
N GLU A 36 -33.03 14.22 16.76
CA GLU A 36 -32.91 13.33 15.59
C GLU A 36 -31.45 13.25 15.11
N MET A 37 -30.73 14.38 15.17
CA MET A 37 -29.30 14.46 14.86
C MET A 37 -28.45 13.52 15.74
N LYS A 38 -28.88 13.23 16.98
CA LYS A 38 -28.21 12.30 17.91
C LYS A 38 -28.38 10.83 17.51
N HIS A 39 -29.41 10.51 16.73
CA HIS A 39 -29.72 9.15 16.28
C HIS A 39 -29.08 8.80 14.94
N LEU A 40 -28.48 9.78 14.24
CA LEU A 40 -27.71 9.54 13.03
C LEU A 40 -26.38 8.85 13.38
N LYS A 41 -26.31 7.54 13.14
CA LYS A 41 -25.05 6.80 13.21
C LYS A 41 -24.14 7.24 12.06
N ARG A 42 -22.86 7.49 12.36
CA ARG A 42 -21.80 7.57 11.34
C ARG A 42 -21.68 6.19 10.67
N VAL A 43 -22.44 5.99 9.61
CA VAL A 43 -22.22 4.86 8.69
C VAL A 43 -21.01 5.20 7.85
N GLY A 44 -19.89 4.53 8.12
CA GLY A 44 -18.74 4.55 7.23
C GLY A 44 -19.10 4.01 5.85
N ARG A 45 -18.16 4.08 4.90
CA ARG A 45 -18.35 3.45 3.58
C ARG A 45 -18.68 1.97 3.78
N PRO A 46 -19.73 1.42 3.14
CA PRO A 46 -20.00 -0.01 3.15
C PRO A 46 -18.77 -0.79 2.68
N ASN A 47 -18.47 -1.90 3.36
CA ASN A 47 -17.42 -2.81 2.90
C ASN A 47 -17.83 -3.42 1.54
N SER A 48 -16.85 -3.68 0.67
CA SER A 48 -17.10 -4.39 -0.60
C SER A 48 -17.45 -5.84 -0.32
N ASP A 49 -18.51 -6.36 -0.96
CA ASP A 49 -18.91 -7.77 -0.87
C ASP A 49 -17.85 -8.73 -1.44
N ASN A 50 -17.05 -8.24 -2.39
CA ASN A 50 -15.94 -8.99 -2.99
C ASN A 50 -14.63 -8.22 -2.78
N PRO A 51 -13.98 -8.35 -1.60
CA PRO A 51 -12.66 -7.79 -1.42
C PRO A 51 -11.66 -8.55 -2.31
N LYS A 52 -10.89 -7.83 -3.12
CA LYS A 52 -9.73 -8.41 -3.82
C LYS A 52 -8.68 -8.74 -2.77
N VAL A 53 -8.69 -9.97 -2.26
CA VAL A 53 -7.74 -10.41 -1.24
C VAL A 53 -6.65 -11.24 -1.91
N LEU A 54 -5.41 -10.86 -1.65
CA LEU A 54 -4.22 -11.59 -2.08
C LEU A 54 -4.06 -12.84 -1.25
N ILE A 55 -4.12 -14.02 -1.87
CA ILE A 55 -4.09 -15.31 -1.16
C ILE A 55 -2.76 -16.03 -1.39
N SER A 56 -2.14 -16.51 -0.30
CA SER A 56 -1.06 -17.49 -0.29
C SER A 56 -1.48 -18.64 0.63
N ASP A 57 -1.37 -19.89 0.16
CA ASP A 57 -1.80 -21.10 0.91
C ASP A 57 -3.22 -21.02 1.47
N GLY A 58 -4.16 -20.45 0.71
CA GLY A 58 -5.55 -20.31 1.11
C GLY A 58 -5.83 -19.19 2.13
N GLN A 59 -4.80 -18.46 2.58
CA GLN A 59 -4.94 -17.33 3.50
C GLN A 59 -4.51 -16.00 2.88
N PRO A 60 -5.09 -14.87 3.31
CA PRO A 60 -4.63 -13.56 2.90
C PRO A 60 -3.14 -13.33 3.24
N THR A 61 -2.34 -12.74 2.34
CA THR A 61 -0.90 -12.52 2.61
C THR A 61 -0.68 -11.75 3.93
N TYR A 62 -1.53 -10.76 4.22
CA TYR A 62 -1.48 -10.00 5.48
C TYR A 62 -1.72 -10.87 6.73
N ALA A 63 -2.51 -11.93 6.64
CA ALA A 63 -2.75 -12.85 7.76
C ALA A 63 -1.47 -13.63 8.10
N LEU A 64 -0.63 -13.90 7.10
CA LEU A 64 0.64 -14.63 7.26
C LEU A 64 1.78 -13.75 7.77
N ALA A 65 1.58 -12.43 7.94
CA ALA A 65 2.64 -11.51 8.35
C ALA A 65 3.24 -11.83 9.73
N HIS A 66 2.50 -12.51 10.62
CA HIS A 66 2.99 -12.94 11.92
C HIS A 66 4.08 -14.02 11.82
N MET A 67 4.07 -14.84 10.75
CA MET A 67 5.09 -15.85 10.45
C MET A 67 6.37 -15.25 9.85
N LYS A 68 6.70 -14.00 10.17
CA LYS A 68 7.82 -13.22 9.62
C LYS A 68 9.20 -13.89 9.69
N GLY A 69 9.36 -14.90 10.55
CA GLY A 69 10.59 -15.65 10.75
C GLY A 69 10.74 -16.86 9.84
N ASP A 70 9.67 -17.28 9.18
CA ASP A 70 9.62 -18.45 8.32
C ASP A 70 9.97 -18.04 6.88
N LEU A 71 11.02 -18.64 6.32
CA LEU A 71 11.52 -18.28 4.98
C LEU A 71 10.54 -18.72 3.90
N ASP A 72 10.01 -19.94 4.00
CA ASP A 72 9.15 -20.53 2.97
C ASP A 72 7.85 -19.74 2.88
N VAL A 73 7.27 -19.36 4.03
CA VAL A 73 6.08 -18.51 4.09
C VAL A 73 6.34 -17.12 3.49
N MET A 74 7.45 -16.46 3.83
CA MET A 74 7.76 -15.14 3.29
C MET A 74 8.03 -15.18 1.78
N GLN A 75 8.65 -16.26 1.28
CA GLN A 75 8.85 -16.48 -0.16
C GLN A 75 7.51 -16.74 -0.87
N ALA A 76 6.63 -17.54 -0.29
CA ALA A 76 5.31 -17.80 -0.84
C ALA A 76 4.48 -16.50 -0.95
N CYS A 77 4.44 -15.70 0.12
CA CYS A 77 3.79 -14.39 0.10
C CYS A 77 4.42 -13.45 -0.93
N MET A 78 5.76 -13.35 -0.99
CA MET A 78 6.45 -12.51 -1.97
C MET A 78 6.08 -12.91 -3.40
N ARG A 79 6.03 -14.22 -3.70
CA ARG A 79 5.62 -14.72 -5.02
C ARG A 79 4.17 -14.36 -5.34
N ALA A 80 3.25 -14.49 -4.37
CA ALA A 80 1.85 -14.11 -4.55
C ALA A 80 1.69 -12.60 -4.83
N GLU A 81 2.48 -11.75 -4.16
CA GLU A 81 2.51 -10.30 -4.40
C GLU A 81 3.02 -9.96 -5.81
N ILE A 82 4.11 -10.62 -6.26
CA ILE A 82 4.65 -10.48 -7.61
C ILE A 82 3.61 -10.90 -8.65
N GLU A 83 3.03 -12.08 -8.51
CA GLU A 83 2.05 -12.61 -9.46
C GLU A 83 0.81 -11.71 -9.56
N ASN A 84 0.30 -11.26 -8.42
CA ASN A 84 -0.83 -10.34 -8.43
C ASN A 84 -0.47 -8.98 -9.06
N TYR A 85 0.72 -8.45 -8.81
CA TYR A 85 1.15 -7.21 -9.45
C TYR A 85 1.08 -7.34 -10.97
N TRP A 86 1.71 -8.37 -11.53
CA TRP A 86 1.81 -8.55 -12.99
C TRP A 86 0.51 -9.02 -13.65
N ARG A 87 -0.39 -9.68 -12.92
CA ARG A 87 -1.72 -10.07 -13.43
C ARG A 87 -2.66 -8.87 -13.59
N GLN A 88 -2.42 -7.77 -12.88
CA GLN A 88 -3.27 -6.58 -12.99
C GLN A 88 -3.11 -5.91 -14.37
N PRO A 89 -4.18 -5.31 -14.90
CA PRO A 89 -4.12 -4.57 -16.15
C PRO A 89 -3.07 -3.46 -16.09
N ASP A 90 -2.32 -3.29 -17.18
CA ASP A 90 -1.39 -2.17 -17.30
C ASP A 90 -2.16 -0.83 -17.30
N GLY A 91 -1.57 0.19 -16.68
CA GLY A 91 -2.19 1.50 -16.41
C GLY A 91 -2.94 1.57 -15.08
N ASP A 92 -3.47 0.45 -14.56
CA ASP A 92 -4.31 0.39 -13.35
C ASP A 92 -3.78 -0.58 -12.28
N ARG A 93 -2.46 -0.82 -12.26
CA ARG A 93 -1.87 -1.72 -11.26
C ARG A 93 -1.84 -1.07 -9.88
N LEU A 94 -2.29 -1.80 -8.87
CA LEU A 94 -1.97 -1.57 -7.47
C LEU A 94 -0.60 -2.17 -7.16
N THR A 95 0.22 -1.41 -6.44
CA THR A 95 1.57 -1.81 -6.04
C THR A 95 1.58 -2.99 -5.06
N ALA A 96 2.64 -3.80 -5.14
CA ALA A 96 2.91 -4.88 -4.21
C ALA A 96 3.30 -4.38 -2.81
N ALA A 97 3.11 -5.21 -1.78
CA ALA A 97 3.54 -4.88 -0.43
C ALA A 97 5.06 -5.08 -0.23
N PRO A 98 5.86 -4.03 0.08
CA PRO A 98 7.32 -4.16 0.26
C PRO A 98 7.73 -5.07 1.42
N TYR A 99 6.80 -5.32 2.36
CA TYR A 99 7.05 -6.12 3.56
C TYR A 99 7.64 -7.50 3.23
N PHE A 100 7.03 -8.24 2.30
CA PHE A 100 7.43 -9.62 2.01
C PHE A 100 8.77 -9.68 1.28
N PHE A 101 9.05 -8.72 0.40
CA PHE A 101 10.35 -8.57 -0.26
C PHE A 101 11.47 -8.31 0.75
N GLU A 102 11.28 -7.35 1.66
CA GLU A 102 12.26 -7.06 2.71
C GLU A 102 12.49 -8.30 3.59
N ARG A 103 11.42 -8.96 4.06
CA ARG A 103 11.52 -10.15 4.93
C ARG A 103 12.23 -11.32 4.24
N THR A 104 11.86 -11.64 3.01
CA THR A 104 12.52 -12.68 2.21
C THR A 104 14.00 -12.38 2.06
N ALA A 105 14.36 -11.13 1.69
CA ALA A 105 15.76 -10.74 1.58
C ALA A 105 16.52 -10.87 2.92
N ILE A 106 15.90 -10.56 4.08
CA ILE A 106 16.54 -10.74 5.40
C ILE A 106 16.84 -12.22 5.65
N LEU A 107 15.86 -13.08 5.40
CA LEU A 107 15.94 -14.50 5.70
C LEU A 107 16.91 -15.22 4.76
N GLN A 108 16.93 -14.85 3.47
CA GLN A 108 17.91 -15.38 2.52
C GLN A 108 19.36 -15.01 2.89
N ARG A 109 19.59 -13.78 3.38
CA ARG A 109 20.90 -13.41 3.94
C ARG A 109 21.32 -14.29 5.10
N LYS A 110 20.39 -14.60 6.02
CA LYS A 110 20.64 -15.48 7.17
C LYS A 110 20.97 -16.91 6.71
N ALA A 111 20.32 -17.38 5.65
CA ALA A 111 20.61 -18.66 5.00
C ALA A 111 21.90 -18.65 4.14
N LYS A 112 22.62 -17.53 4.06
CA LYS A 112 23.78 -17.31 3.16
C LYS A 112 23.47 -17.56 1.68
N ASN A 113 22.20 -17.43 1.30
CA ASN A 113 21.77 -17.49 -0.08
C ASN A 113 21.72 -16.06 -0.66
N TYR A 114 22.90 -15.53 -0.95
CA TYR A 114 23.02 -14.14 -1.39
C TYR A 114 22.42 -13.92 -2.80
N GLY A 115 22.38 -14.94 -3.64
CA GLY A 115 21.71 -14.89 -4.95
C GLY A 115 20.21 -14.66 -4.81
N ALA A 116 19.55 -15.41 -3.94
CA ALA A 116 18.12 -15.23 -3.67
C ALA A 116 17.82 -13.91 -2.94
N GLU A 117 18.72 -13.41 -2.10
CA GLU A 117 18.60 -12.06 -1.54
C GLU A 117 18.59 -10.98 -2.64
N VAL A 118 19.52 -11.06 -3.59
CA VAL A 118 19.60 -10.12 -4.72
C VAL A 118 18.33 -10.19 -5.56
N ALA A 119 17.89 -11.40 -5.93
CA ALA A 119 16.68 -11.59 -6.74
C ALA A 119 15.42 -11.02 -6.06
N ALA A 120 15.28 -11.20 -4.74
CA ALA A 120 14.16 -10.61 -3.99
C ALA A 120 14.19 -9.07 -4.01
N CYS A 121 15.37 -8.46 -3.94
CA CYS A 121 15.50 -7.00 -4.01
C CYS A 121 15.25 -6.47 -5.43
N GLU A 122 15.76 -7.16 -6.45
CA GLU A 122 15.58 -6.78 -7.86
C GLU A 122 14.11 -6.88 -8.29
N ALA A 123 13.39 -7.93 -7.89
CA ALA A 123 11.96 -8.05 -8.15
C ALA A 123 11.16 -6.89 -7.54
N TRP A 124 11.54 -6.38 -6.37
CA TRP A 124 10.92 -5.19 -5.78
C TRP A 124 11.21 -3.94 -6.61
N VAL A 125 12.47 -3.75 -7.03
CA VAL A 125 12.88 -2.59 -7.83
C VAL A 125 12.12 -2.56 -9.16
N GLU A 126 12.01 -3.69 -9.84
CA GLU A 126 11.26 -3.82 -11.10
C GLU A 126 9.79 -3.42 -10.93
N ILE A 127 9.12 -3.93 -9.89
CA ILE A 127 7.74 -3.57 -9.58
C ILE A 127 7.61 -2.07 -9.30
N VAL A 128 8.55 -1.47 -8.55
CA VAL A 128 8.49 -0.05 -8.22
C VAL A 128 8.74 0.83 -9.44
N GLU A 129 9.65 0.44 -10.32
CA GLU A 129 9.95 1.15 -11.56
C GLU A 129 8.76 1.12 -12.52
N ASP A 130 8.13 -0.04 -12.69
CA ASP A 130 6.88 -0.17 -13.43
C ASP A 130 5.75 0.64 -12.77
N TYR A 131 5.57 0.52 -11.45
CA TYR A 131 4.48 1.16 -10.72
C TYR A 131 4.54 2.69 -10.82
N LYS A 132 5.74 3.29 -10.87
CA LYS A 132 5.92 4.73 -11.11
C LYS A 132 5.30 5.20 -12.43
N ASN A 133 5.13 4.29 -13.40
CA ASN A 133 4.58 4.58 -14.72
C ASN A 133 3.07 4.34 -14.83
N GLN A 134 2.41 3.83 -13.79
CA GLN A 134 0.97 3.57 -13.78
C GLN A 134 0.18 4.89 -13.77
N ASP A 135 -1.02 4.91 -14.36
CA ASP A 135 -1.79 6.15 -14.56
C ASP A 135 -2.21 6.77 -13.23
N SER A 136 -2.57 5.91 -12.27
CA SER A 136 -2.86 6.33 -10.88
C SER A 136 -1.69 7.07 -10.25
N VAL A 137 -0.45 6.68 -10.53
CA VAL A 137 0.74 7.34 -9.98
C VAL A 137 1.03 8.64 -10.72
N LYS A 138 0.95 8.63 -12.05
CA LYS A 138 1.17 9.81 -12.90
C LYS A 138 0.17 10.93 -12.60
N ASN A 139 -1.10 10.58 -12.35
CA ASN A 139 -2.15 11.55 -12.02
C ASN A 139 -2.16 11.97 -10.53
N GLY A 140 -1.25 11.43 -9.70
CA GLY A 140 -1.07 11.79 -8.29
C GLY A 140 -2.03 11.12 -7.31
N SER A 141 -2.89 10.20 -7.75
CA SER A 141 -3.77 9.41 -6.87
C SER A 141 -3.07 8.21 -6.21
N GLY A 142 -1.98 7.74 -6.82
CA GLY A 142 -1.20 6.59 -6.37
C GLY A 142 -0.27 6.90 -5.20
N THR A 143 -0.10 5.94 -4.30
CA THR A 143 0.82 6.07 -3.16
C THR A 143 2.28 6.04 -3.63
N LYS A 144 3.11 6.99 -3.16
CA LYS A 144 4.56 7.04 -3.45
C LYS A 144 5.34 6.01 -2.63
N VAL A 145 5.15 4.72 -2.89
CA VAL A 145 5.71 3.62 -2.08
C VAL A 145 7.24 3.60 -2.03
N TRP A 146 7.93 4.10 -3.06
CA TRP A 146 9.40 4.22 -3.08
C TRP A 146 9.95 5.19 -2.03
N LEU A 147 9.13 6.12 -1.54
CA LEU A 147 9.50 7.01 -0.43
C LEU A 147 9.34 6.35 0.95
N GLY A 148 8.85 5.10 1.00
CA GLY A 148 8.73 4.33 2.23
C GLY A 148 10.08 3.90 2.80
N SER A 149 10.15 3.78 4.13
CA SER A 149 11.36 3.30 4.82
C SER A 149 11.74 1.86 4.45
N ARG A 150 10.75 1.00 4.17
CA ARG A 150 10.98 -0.39 3.73
C ARG A 150 11.58 -0.45 2.33
N SER A 151 11.02 0.32 1.39
CA SER A 151 11.50 0.39 0.01
C SER A 151 12.96 0.82 -0.06
N ARG A 152 13.33 1.88 0.68
CA ARG A 152 14.74 2.29 0.81
C ARG A 152 15.64 1.19 1.36
N LYS A 153 15.21 0.49 2.41
CA LYS A 153 15.97 -0.63 2.97
C LYS A 153 16.15 -1.78 1.97
N ILE A 154 15.21 -2.01 1.07
CA ILE A 154 15.33 -2.99 -0.01
C ILE A 154 16.36 -2.50 -1.03
N GLU A 155 16.26 -1.24 -1.46
CA GLU A 155 17.19 -0.61 -2.42
C GLU A 155 18.65 -0.56 -1.91
N ASP A 156 18.87 -0.44 -0.60
CA ASP A 156 20.21 -0.39 0.01
C ASP A 156 20.90 -1.77 0.12
N ARG A 157 20.18 -2.89 -0.06
CA ARG A 157 20.69 -4.26 0.15
C ARG A 157 21.55 -4.85 -0.97
N PRO A 158 21.19 -4.71 -2.26
CA PRO A 158 21.88 -5.36 -3.37
C PRO A 158 23.40 -5.17 -3.41
N PRO A 159 23.98 -3.98 -3.17
CA PRO A 159 25.43 -3.81 -3.24
C PRO A 159 26.18 -4.79 -2.34
N LYS A 160 25.76 -4.88 -1.07
CA LYS A 160 26.41 -5.78 -0.12
C LYS A 160 26.11 -7.25 -0.41
N ALA A 161 24.91 -7.58 -0.88
CA ALA A 161 24.55 -8.96 -1.22
C ALA A 161 25.36 -9.46 -2.43
N ARG A 162 25.53 -8.63 -3.46
CA ARG A 162 26.37 -8.93 -4.64
C ARG A 162 27.84 -9.13 -4.26
N ASP A 163 28.39 -8.30 -3.37
CA ASP A 163 29.75 -8.47 -2.84
C ASP A 163 29.92 -9.82 -2.12
N LEU A 164 28.95 -10.22 -1.31
CA LEU A 164 28.98 -11.48 -0.57
C LEU A 164 28.86 -12.67 -1.52
N LEU A 165 28.00 -12.58 -2.53
CA LEU A 165 27.85 -13.60 -3.58
C LEU A 165 29.17 -13.80 -4.35
N LYS A 166 29.84 -12.71 -4.73
CA LYS A 166 31.14 -12.77 -5.42
C LYS A 166 32.18 -13.51 -4.57
N ARG A 167 32.30 -13.18 -3.29
CA ARG A 167 33.23 -13.84 -2.35
C ARG A 167 32.89 -15.32 -2.14
N GLN A 168 31.60 -15.68 -2.17
CA GLN A 168 31.14 -17.06 -2.08
C GLN A 168 31.57 -17.88 -3.31
N HIS A 169 31.46 -17.32 -4.52
CA HIS A 169 31.94 -17.98 -5.73
C HIS A 169 33.47 -18.14 -5.74
N GLU A 170 34.21 -17.10 -5.35
CA GLU A 170 35.69 -17.13 -5.27
C GLU A 170 36.22 -18.15 -4.25
N SER A 171 35.50 -18.37 -3.14
CA SER A 171 35.86 -19.40 -2.15
C SER A 171 35.51 -20.81 -2.60
N GLY A 172 34.39 -20.99 -3.32
CA GLY A 172 34.03 -22.28 -3.93
C GLY A 172 35.05 -22.75 -4.98
N GLN A 173 35.55 -21.84 -5.82
CA GLN A 173 36.54 -22.15 -6.87
C GLN A 173 37.95 -22.50 -6.35
N LYS A 174 38.30 -22.09 -5.13
CA LYS A 174 39.60 -22.45 -4.50
C LYS A 174 39.57 -23.79 -3.77
N SER A 175 38.38 -24.39 -3.64
CA SER A 175 38.15 -25.60 -2.83
C SER A 175 37.93 -26.87 -3.67
N GLY A 176 37.95 -26.76 -5.00
CA GLY A 176 37.86 -27.86 -5.96
C GLY A 176 39.07 -27.90 -6.86
#